data_AF-A0A1X9Z2W5-F1
#
_entry.id   AF-A0A1X9Z2W5-F1
#
_cell.length_a   1.000
_cell.length_b   1.000
_cell.length_c   1.000
_cell.angle_alpha   90.00
_cell.angle_beta   90.00
_cell.angle_gamma   90.00
#
_symmetry.space_group_name_H-M   'P 1'
#
loop_
_entity.id
_entity.type
_entity.pdbx_description
1 polymer ?
#
loop_
_entity_poly.entity_id
_entity_poly.type
_entity_poly.pdbx_seq_one_letter_code
_entity_poly.pdbx_strand_id
1 'polypeptide(L)'
;MNNSITKTILAITFLLICTFSTVSAQVLPTTSGVSLFCKGSDLTLPAAPSGENWIVKYSATQTTTPSTGITLVSGNKIAAADLNTGYYYLSSKSTTPGSCESELQEIPVYVLKPLVVDFTPANFCLESPLAQVGAVTNPEDPTITSLAYQWYTVTGGVETAISGATTKDYTPSAPATVGTKTHRLKVGYVINGNKYCAQMADHDVTVTAKPVKPTITPGTITGTATAVTF
;
A
#
# COMPACT_ATOMS: atom_id res chain seq x y z
N MET A 1 -32.20 -55.20 7.75
CA MET A 1 -32.16 -53.75 7.42
C MET A 1 -31.05 -53.12 8.24
N ASN A 2 -30.01 -52.52 7.63
CA ASN A 2 -29.30 -51.35 8.20
C ASN A 2 -28.01 -50.94 7.48
N ASN A 3 -27.37 -51.76 6.63
CA ASN A 3 -26.08 -51.34 6.04
C ASN A 3 -26.19 -50.59 4.70
N SER A 4 -27.31 -50.71 3.98
CA SER A 4 -27.49 -50.02 2.70
C SER A 4 -28.00 -48.59 2.88
N ILE A 5 -28.81 -48.33 3.90
CA ILE A 5 -29.41 -46.99 4.15
C ILE A 5 -28.31 -46.02 4.62
N THR A 6 -27.37 -46.45 5.45
CA THR A 6 -26.27 -45.62 5.97
C THR A 6 -25.29 -45.18 4.88
N LYS A 7 -25.03 -46.05 3.88
CA LYS A 7 -24.14 -45.72 2.75
C LYS A 7 -24.77 -44.71 1.79
N THR A 8 -26.08 -44.80 1.55
CA THR A 8 -26.81 -43.85 0.70
C THR A 8 -26.91 -42.47 1.36
N ILE A 9 -27.11 -42.40 2.68
CA ILE A 9 -27.13 -41.13 3.42
C ILE A 9 -25.76 -40.45 3.39
N LEU A 10 -24.66 -41.20 3.56
CA LEU A 10 -23.30 -40.64 3.50
C LEU A 10 -22.98 -40.08 2.10
N ALA A 11 -23.38 -40.78 1.03
CA ALA A 11 -23.17 -40.33 -0.34
C ALA A 11 -23.97 -39.08 -0.70
N ILE A 12 -25.24 -38.98 -0.25
CA ILE A 12 -26.07 -37.79 -0.47
C ILE A 12 -25.54 -36.59 0.32
N THR A 13 -25.04 -36.80 1.54
CA THR A 13 -24.47 -35.73 2.37
C THR A 13 -23.17 -35.19 1.75
N PHE A 14 -22.33 -36.07 1.18
CA PHE A 14 -21.09 -35.67 0.50
C PHE A 14 -21.36 -34.92 -0.82
N LEU A 15 -22.40 -35.31 -1.57
CA LEU A 15 -22.83 -34.64 -2.80
C LEU A 15 -23.43 -33.25 -2.51
N LEU A 16 -24.18 -33.09 -1.41
CA LEU A 16 -24.74 -31.80 -0.98
C LEU A 16 -23.64 -30.80 -0.58
N ILE A 17 -22.57 -31.26 0.10
CA ILE A 17 -21.44 -30.41 0.51
C ILE A 17 -20.62 -29.93 -0.70
N CYS A 18 -20.53 -30.74 -1.76
CA CYS A 18 -19.86 -30.35 -3.00
C CYS A 18 -20.63 -29.25 -3.78
N THR A 19 -21.97 -29.20 -3.68
CA THR A 19 -22.78 -28.18 -4.37
C THR A 19 -22.79 -26.80 -3.69
N PHE A 20 -22.41 -26.71 -2.41
CA PHE A 20 -22.30 -25.42 -1.70
C PHE A 20 -20.88 -24.86 -1.66
N SER A 21 -19.94 -25.52 -2.33
CA SER A 21 -18.60 -24.96 -2.57
C SER A 21 -18.68 -23.99 -3.74
N THR A 22 -19.49 -22.94 -3.63
CA THR A 22 -19.32 -21.76 -4.47
C THR A 22 -17.99 -21.13 -4.06
N VAL A 23 -16.92 -21.54 -4.74
CA VAL A 23 -15.64 -20.82 -4.70
C VAL A 23 -15.97 -19.43 -5.23
N SER A 24 -16.31 -18.50 -4.33
CA SER A 24 -16.52 -17.11 -4.69
C SER A 24 -15.17 -16.59 -5.11
N ALA A 25 -14.95 -16.48 -6.43
CA ALA A 25 -13.72 -15.96 -6.97
C ALA A 25 -13.59 -14.50 -6.51
N GLN A 26 -12.87 -14.28 -5.42
CA GLN A 26 -12.53 -12.94 -4.94
C GLN A 26 -11.52 -12.34 -5.92
N VAL A 27 -11.71 -11.08 -6.30
CA VAL A 27 -10.74 -10.38 -7.14
C VAL A 27 -9.43 -10.28 -6.37
N LEU A 28 -8.36 -10.81 -6.93
CA LEU A 28 -7.01 -10.72 -6.39
C LEU A 28 -6.20 -9.70 -7.22
N PRO A 29 -5.27 -8.98 -6.59
CA PRO A 29 -4.50 -7.92 -7.26
C PRO A 29 -3.53 -8.46 -8.32
N THR A 30 -3.23 -9.77 -8.28
CA THR A 30 -2.34 -10.46 -9.23
C THR A 30 -3.10 -11.14 -10.38
N THR A 31 -4.44 -11.15 -10.35
CA THR A 31 -5.24 -11.76 -11.41
C THR A 31 -5.12 -10.94 -12.70
N SER A 32 -4.93 -11.62 -13.83
CA SER A 32 -4.86 -10.98 -15.14
C SER A 32 -6.14 -10.22 -15.46
N GLY A 33 -6.02 -9.02 -16.04
CA GLY A 33 -7.16 -8.18 -16.43
C GLY A 33 -7.79 -7.38 -15.29
N VAL A 34 -7.28 -7.49 -14.05
CA VAL A 34 -7.74 -6.67 -12.92
C VAL A 34 -7.23 -5.25 -13.05
N SER A 35 -8.15 -4.29 -12.90
CA SER A 35 -7.82 -2.88 -12.79
C SER A 35 -7.51 -2.53 -11.33
N LEU A 36 -6.28 -2.06 -11.08
CA LEU A 36 -5.80 -1.70 -9.75
C LEU A 36 -6.04 -0.22 -9.46
N PHE A 37 -6.61 0.09 -8.29
CA PHE A 37 -6.82 1.45 -7.81
C PHE A 37 -6.30 1.62 -6.41
N CYS A 38 -5.85 2.82 -6.07
CA CYS A 38 -5.56 3.18 -4.68
C CYS A 38 -6.83 3.61 -3.98
N LYS A 39 -7.00 3.26 -2.70
CA LYS A 39 -8.11 3.78 -1.90
C LYS A 39 -8.18 5.31 -2.01
N GLY A 40 -9.37 5.82 -2.34
CA GLY A 40 -9.60 7.25 -2.59
C GLY A 40 -9.51 7.67 -4.05
N SER A 41 -9.21 6.76 -4.99
CA SER A 41 -9.22 7.05 -6.43
C SER A 41 -10.61 6.88 -7.04
N ASP A 42 -10.93 7.70 -8.04
CA ASP A 42 -12.10 7.48 -8.91
C ASP A 42 -11.78 6.46 -10.02
N LEU A 43 -12.81 5.80 -10.54
CA LEU A 43 -12.74 5.08 -11.82
C LEU A 43 -13.46 5.90 -12.88
N THR A 44 -12.76 6.27 -13.96
CA THR A 44 -13.35 6.99 -15.08
C THR A 44 -13.46 6.06 -16.29
N LEU A 45 -14.69 5.84 -16.74
CA LEU A 45 -15.00 5.08 -17.94
C LEU A 45 -14.78 5.94 -19.19
N PRO A 46 -14.54 5.32 -20.36
CA PRO A 46 -14.56 6.05 -21.62
C PRO A 46 -15.92 6.73 -21.83
N ALA A 47 -15.96 7.69 -22.76
CA ALA A 47 -17.24 8.31 -23.14
C ALA A 47 -18.23 7.24 -23.63
N ALA A 48 -19.50 7.39 -23.26
CA ALA A 48 -20.55 6.52 -23.79
C ALA A 48 -20.70 6.73 -25.31
N PRO A 49 -21.13 5.69 -26.05
CA PRO A 49 -21.52 5.85 -27.44
C PRO A 49 -22.55 6.97 -27.61
N SER A 50 -22.54 7.62 -28.77
CA SER A 50 -23.43 8.76 -29.03
C SER A 50 -24.90 8.37 -28.87
N GLY A 51 -25.64 9.15 -28.08
CA GLY A 51 -27.07 8.91 -27.82
C GLY A 51 -27.35 7.84 -26.75
N GLU A 52 -26.32 7.29 -26.13
CA GLU A 52 -26.41 6.28 -25.08
C GLU A 52 -25.87 6.78 -23.74
N ASN A 53 -26.34 6.16 -22.65
CA ASN A 53 -25.81 6.37 -21.31
C ASN A 53 -25.22 5.06 -20.79
N TRP A 54 -24.16 5.18 -19.99
CA TRP A 54 -23.66 4.05 -19.22
C TRP A 54 -24.60 3.70 -18.08
N ILE A 55 -24.74 2.39 -17.86
CA ILE A 55 -25.36 1.79 -16.69
C ILE A 55 -24.30 0.91 -16.05
N VAL A 56 -24.01 1.17 -14.77
CA VAL A 56 -23.02 0.40 -14.02
C VAL A 56 -23.70 -0.30 -12.88
N LYS A 57 -23.40 -1.59 -12.74
CA LYS A 57 -23.82 -2.42 -11.61
C LYS A 57 -22.58 -2.97 -10.92
N TYR A 58 -22.68 -3.27 -9.63
CA TYR A 58 -21.59 -3.79 -8.80
C TYR A 58 -21.98 -5.12 -8.16
N SER A 59 -21.00 -5.99 -7.97
CA SER A 59 -21.07 -7.15 -7.10
C SER A 59 -19.73 -7.42 -6.46
N ALA A 60 -19.72 -7.79 -5.17
CA ALA A 60 -18.49 -8.20 -4.48
C ALA A 60 -17.93 -9.52 -5.02
N THR A 61 -18.80 -10.37 -5.59
CA THR A 61 -18.45 -11.65 -6.20
C THR A 61 -18.85 -11.69 -7.67
N GLN A 62 -18.20 -12.55 -8.46
CA GLN A 62 -18.52 -12.71 -9.86
C GLN A 62 -19.96 -13.24 -10.03
N THR A 63 -20.72 -12.68 -10.96
CA THR A 63 -22.14 -13.03 -11.19
C THR A 63 -22.59 -12.62 -12.59
N THR A 64 -23.56 -13.33 -13.14
CA THR A 64 -24.21 -12.97 -14.41
C THR A 64 -25.46 -12.10 -14.20
N THR A 65 -25.90 -11.91 -12.96
CA THR A 65 -27.13 -11.16 -12.62
C THR A 65 -26.87 -10.10 -11.56
N PRO A 66 -26.01 -9.09 -11.82
CA PRO A 66 -25.74 -8.03 -10.88
C PRO A 66 -26.98 -7.14 -10.70
N SER A 67 -27.28 -6.73 -9.47
CA SER A 67 -28.48 -5.95 -9.14
C SER A 67 -28.21 -4.62 -8.45
N THR A 68 -27.02 -4.43 -7.88
CA THR A 68 -26.64 -3.18 -7.20
C THR A 68 -26.20 -2.14 -8.23
N GLY A 69 -27.04 -1.14 -8.50
CA GLY A 69 -26.68 -0.04 -9.39
C GLY A 69 -25.67 0.93 -8.76
N ILE A 70 -24.80 1.51 -9.58
CA ILE A 70 -23.84 2.54 -9.20
C ILE A 70 -24.21 3.84 -9.93
N THR A 71 -24.38 4.92 -9.16
CA THR A 71 -24.65 6.24 -9.73
C THR A 71 -23.36 6.83 -10.27
N LEU A 72 -23.35 7.20 -11.56
CA LEU A 72 -22.19 7.81 -12.18
C LEU A 72 -22.19 9.33 -12.00
N VAL A 73 -21.06 9.86 -11.56
CA VAL A 73 -20.79 11.30 -11.59
C VAL A 73 -20.49 11.70 -13.03
N SER A 74 -21.15 12.76 -13.51
CA SER A 74 -20.98 13.28 -14.88
C SER A 74 -21.18 12.23 -15.99
N GLY A 75 -21.92 11.14 -15.71
CA GLY A 75 -22.29 10.11 -16.68
C GLY A 75 -21.21 9.07 -17.03
N ASN A 76 -19.97 9.20 -16.53
CA ASN A 76 -18.90 8.25 -16.84
C ASN A 76 -17.92 7.98 -15.69
N LYS A 77 -18.14 8.52 -14.49
CA LYS A 77 -17.22 8.37 -13.37
C LYS A 77 -17.87 7.67 -12.19
N ILE A 78 -17.21 6.64 -11.68
CA ILE A 78 -17.51 6.04 -10.38
C ILE A 78 -16.67 6.78 -9.35
N ALA A 79 -17.33 7.43 -8.40
CA ALA A 79 -16.65 8.20 -7.35
C ALA A 79 -15.86 7.27 -6.42
N ALA A 80 -14.78 7.78 -5.84
CA ALA A 80 -13.93 7.06 -4.89
C ALA A 80 -14.69 6.46 -3.68
N ALA A 81 -15.81 7.06 -3.27
CA ALA A 81 -16.66 6.55 -2.20
C ALA A 81 -17.38 5.24 -2.56
N ASP A 82 -17.71 5.07 -3.85
CA ASP A 82 -18.45 3.92 -4.38
C ASP A 82 -17.52 2.89 -5.04
N LEU A 83 -16.23 3.22 -5.19
CA LEU A 83 -15.22 2.33 -5.74
C LEU A 83 -14.71 1.33 -4.70
N ASN A 84 -14.99 0.04 -4.93
CA ASN A 84 -14.70 -1.07 -4.04
C ASN A 84 -14.06 -2.23 -4.80
N THR A 85 -13.34 -3.11 -4.09
CA THR A 85 -12.84 -4.36 -4.67
C THR A 85 -14.02 -5.28 -5.02
N GLY A 86 -14.06 -5.75 -6.26
CA GLY A 86 -15.13 -6.60 -6.76
C GLY A 86 -15.27 -6.49 -8.28
N TYR A 87 -16.47 -6.78 -8.77
CA TYR A 87 -16.78 -6.81 -10.19
C TYR A 87 -17.78 -5.71 -10.51
N TYR A 88 -17.41 -4.86 -11.46
CA TYR A 88 -18.31 -3.89 -12.06
C TYR A 88 -18.81 -4.43 -13.39
N TYR A 89 -20.09 -4.22 -13.67
CA TYR A 89 -20.74 -4.66 -14.88
C TYR A 89 -21.27 -3.44 -15.60
N LEU A 90 -20.69 -3.17 -16.76
CA LEU A 90 -21.01 -2.03 -17.60
C LEU A 90 -21.92 -2.49 -18.73
N SER A 91 -23.07 -1.84 -18.89
CA SER A 91 -23.88 -1.88 -20.11
C SER A 91 -24.15 -0.45 -20.58
N SER A 92 -24.53 -0.30 -21.85
CA SER A 92 -25.07 0.95 -22.37
C SER A 92 -26.55 0.80 -22.70
N LYS A 93 -27.24 1.94 -22.73
CA LYS A 93 -28.63 2.01 -23.14
C LYS A 93 -28.91 3.32 -23.88
N SER A 94 -29.57 3.22 -25.03
CA SER A 94 -30.04 4.41 -25.75
C SER A 94 -31.05 5.19 -24.91
N THR A 95 -31.00 6.52 -25.06
CA THR A 95 -31.96 7.46 -24.45
C THR A 95 -33.37 7.35 -25.03
N THR A 96 -33.55 6.63 -26.15
CA THR A 96 -34.85 6.44 -26.79
C THR A 96 -35.76 5.50 -25.96
N PRO A 97 -37.01 5.88 -25.65
CA PRO A 97 -37.95 5.02 -24.93
C PRO A 97 -38.14 3.66 -25.59
N GLY A 98 -38.18 2.59 -24.79
CA GLY A 98 -38.33 1.21 -25.27
C GLY A 98 -37.02 0.51 -25.68
N SER A 99 -35.88 1.20 -25.64
CA SER A 99 -34.59 0.59 -25.97
C SER A 99 -34.17 -0.48 -24.95
N CYS A 100 -33.53 -1.55 -25.43
CA CYS A 100 -32.89 -2.57 -24.59
C CYS A 100 -31.53 -2.09 -24.06
N GLU A 101 -31.10 -2.66 -22.93
CA GLU A 101 -29.69 -2.55 -22.49
C GLU A 101 -28.81 -3.45 -23.36
N SER A 102 -27.55 -3.06 -23.56
CA SER A 102 -26.54 -3.91 -24.17
C SER A 102 -26.21 -5.13 -23.29
N GLU A 103 -25.43 -6.05 -23.84
CA GLU A 103 -24.76 -7.07 -23.04
C GLU A 103 -23.84 -6.43 -21.99
N LEU A 104 -23.63 -7.15 -20.88
CA LEU A 104 -22.79 -6.69 -19.78
C LEU A 104 -21.31 -6.99 -20.09
N GLN A 105 -20.48 -5.95 -19.99
CA GLN A 105 -19.03 -6.10 -19.89
C GLN A 105 -18.63 -6.15 -18.42
N GLU A 106 -17.99 -7.23 -18.00
CA GLU A 106 -17.41 -7.36 -16.67
C GLU A 106 -16.06 -6.62 -16.59
N ILE A 107 -15.84 -5.91 -15.49
CA ILE A 107 -14.63 -5.16 -15.18
C ILE A 107 -14.21 -5.53 -13.75
N PRO A 108 -13.21 -6.42 -13.57
CA PRO A 108 -12.73 -6.76 -12.25
C PRO A 108 -11.83 -5.63 -11.72
N VAL A 109 -12.13 -5.19 -10.50
CA VAL A 109 -11.49 -4.05 -9.85
C VAL A 109 -10.92 -4.48 -8.50
N TYR A 110 -9.69 -4.07 -8.20
CA TYR A 110 -9.09 -4.20 -6.88
C TYR A 110 -8.69 -2.83 -6.33
N VAL A 111 -9.21 -2.49 -5.16
CA VAL A 111 -8.88 -1.24 -4.46
C VAL A 111 -7.89 -1.56 -3.33
N LEU A 112 -6.64 -1.14 -3.52
CA LEU A 112 -5.55 -1.28 -2.57
C LEU A 112 -5.81 -0.41 -1.34
N LYS A 113 -5.81 -1.02 -0.16
CA LYS A 113 -5.86 -0.35 1.14
C LYS A 113 -4.56 0.43 1.37
N PRO A 114 -4.63 1.60 2.04
CA PRO A 114 -3.44 2.40 2.30
C PRO A 114 -2.49 1.69 3.26
N LEU A 115 -1.19 1.69 2.94
CA LEU A 115 -0.14 1.30 3.88
C LEU A 115 -0.11 2.28 5.07
N VAL A 116 0.19 1.77 6.27
CA VAL A 116 0.56 2.65 7.38
C VAL A 116 2.07 2.70 7.43
N VAL A 117 2.65 3.86 7.10
CA VAL A 117 4.10 4.08 7.05
C VAL A 117 4.47 4.99 8.22
N ASP A 118 5.53 4.62 8.91
CA ASP A 118 6.19 5.42 9.94
C ASP A 118 7.68 5.06 10.00
N PHE A 119 8.48 5.77 10.78
CA PHE A 119 9.82 5.32 11.15
C PHE A 119 10.26 5.94 12.48
N THR A 120 11.14 5.25 13.19
CA THR A 120 11.77 5.79 14.41
C THR A 120 13.00 6.62 14.00
N PRO A 121 12.99 7.95 14.17
CA PRO A 121 14.15 8.78 13.90
C PRO A 121 15.22 8.61 15.00
N ALA A 122 16.49 8.71 14.62
CA ALA A 122 17.62 8.67 15.53
C ALA A 122 18.57 9.84 15.25
N ASN A 123 18.71 10.75 16.21
CA ASN A 123 19.69 11.84 16.17
C ASN A 123 21.11 11.30 16.37
N PHE A 124 22.10 11.89 15.70
CA PHE A 124 23.46 11.37 15.72
C PHE A 124 24.53 12.46 15.58
N CYS A 125 25.76 12.15 15.99
CA CYS A 125 26.93 13.01 15.77
C CYS A 125 27.41 12.83 14.32
N LEU A 126 27.89 13.89 13.64
CA LEU A 126 28.26 13.84 12.21
C LEU A 126 29.19 12.70 11.76
N GLU A 127 29.98 12.14 12.69
CA GLU A 127 30.94 11.05 12.45
C GLU A 127 30.41 9.66 12.82
N SER A 128 29.24 9.56 13.46
CA SER A 128 28.65 8.30 13.95
C SER A 128 27.17 8.18 13.57
N PRO A 129 26.83 7.96 12.29
CA PRO A 129 25.43 7.81 11.86
C PRO A 129 24.69 6.69 12.58
N LEU A 130 23.42 6.95 12.90
CA LEU A 130 22.49 5.96 13.43
C LEU A 130 21.40 5.63 12.40
N ALA A 131 20.97 4.37 12.42
CA ALA A 131 19.91 3.90 11.56
C ALA A 131 18.58 4.58 11.91
N GLN A 132 17.87 5.02 10.87
CA GLN A 132 16.49 5.43 10.89
C GLN A 132 15.66 4.18 10.58
N VAL A 133 14.89 3.71 11.55
CA VAL A 133 14.27 2.37 11.49
C VAL A 133 12.84 2.49 10.99
N GLY A 134 12.57 2.00 9.78
CA GLY A 134 11.25 2.03 9.15
C GLY A 134 10.25 1.11 9.84
N ALA A 135 8.99 1.54 9.91
CA ALA A 135 7.86 0.76 10.39
C ALA A 135 6.75 0.79 9.33
N VAL A 136 6.32 -0.38 8.85
CA VAL A 136 5.26 -0.47 7.85
C VAL A 136 4.27 -1.53 8.24
N THR A 137 3.00 -1.15 8.34
CA THR A 137 1.88 -2.08 8.45
C THR A 137 1.22 -2.22 7.09
N ASN A 138 1.18 -3.46 6.59
CA ASN A 138 0.56 -3.81 5.33
C ASN A 138 -0.81 -4.46 5.56
N PRO A 139 -1.93 -3.77 5.30
CA PRO A 139 -3.27 -4.34 5.47
C PRO A 139 -3.70 -5.32 4.36
N GLU A 140 -2.86 -5.50 3.33
CA GLU A 140 -3.06 -6.47 2.25
C GLU A 140 -2.29 -7.78 2.53
N ASP A 141 -1.50 -7.88 3.60
CA ASP A 141 -0.86 -9.12 4.02
C ASP A 141 -1.93 -10.20 4.32
N PRO A 142 -1.87 -11.42 3.73
CA PRO A 142 -0.78 -12.01 2.93
C PRO A 142 -0.94 -11.95 1.41
N THR A 143 -1.95 -11.25 0.88
CA THR A 143 -2.24 -11.19 -0.57
C THR A 143 -1.19 -10.45 -1.38
N ILE A 144 -0.53 -9.45 -0.78
CA ILE A 144 0.57 -8.71 -1.38
C ILE A 144 1.69 -8.62 -0.34
N THR A 145 2.84 -9.26 -0.62
CA THR A 145 3.97 -9.32 0.32
C THR A 145 5.17 -8.49 -0.12
N SER A 146 5.16 -7.98 -1.36
CA SER A 146 6.27 -7.19 -1.90
C SER A 146 5.99 -5.70 -1.81
N LEU A 147 6.92 -4.97 -1.20
CA LEU A 147 6.89 -3.51 -1.01
C LEU A 147 8.16 -2.87 -1.58
N ALA A 148 8.02 -1.66 -2.10
CA ALA A 148 9.13 -0.82 -2.55
C ALA A 148 9.34 0.33 -1.57
N TYR A 149 10.59 0.60 -1.22
CA TYR A 149 10.99 1.66 -0.30
C TYR A 149 11.86 2.69 -1.03
N GLN A 150 11.76 3.95 -0.63
CA GLN A 150 12.70 5.00 -1.02
C GLN A 150 12.76 6.06 0.06
N TRP A 151 13.98 6.44 0.44
CA TRP A 151 14.23 7.54 1.38
C TRP A 151 14.53 8.86 0.67
N TYR A 152 14.11 9.96 1.27
CA TYR A 152 14.29 11.32 0.79
C TYR A 152 14.72 12.24 1.92
N THR A 153 15.38 13.34 1.57
CA THR A 153 15.44 14.53 2.42
C THR A 153 14.43 15.56 1.93
N VAL A 154 13.79 16.28 2.85
CA VAL A 154 12.86 17.36 2.52
C VAL A 154 13.44 18.68 3.03
N THR A 155 13.51 19.70 2.18
CA THR A 155 14.01 21.03 2.54
C THR A 155 13.19 22.09 1.82
N GLY A 156 12.58 23.02 2.56
CA GLY A 156 11.70 24.04 1.99
C GLY A 156 10.51 23.45 1.22
N GLY A 157 10.02 22.28 1.62
CA GLY A 157 8.95 21.55 0.93
C GLY A 157 9.38 20.77 -0.32
N VAL A 158 10.64 20.90 -0.75
CA VAL A 158 11.20 20.14 -1.89
C VAL A 158 11.75 18.82 -1.39
N GLU A 159 11.29 17.71 -1.98
CA GLU A 159 11.84 16.38 -1.73
C GLU A 159 13.00 16.06 -2.67
N THR A 160 14.07 15.50 -2.12
CA THR A 160 15.24 15.04 -2.88
C THR A 160 15.51 13.58 -2.52
N ALA A 161 15.50 12.70 -3.51
CA ALA A 161 15.76 11.28 -3.30
C ALA A 161 17.19 11.05 -2.80
N ILE A 162 17.32 10.22 -1.76
CA ILE A 162 18.62 9.73 -1.30
C ILE A 162 18.99 8.54 -2.19
N SER A 163 19.99 8.74 -3.05
CA SER A 163 20.41 7.72 -4.02
C SER A 163 20.73 6.39 -3.34
N GLY A 164 20.17 5.29 -3.87
CA GLY A 164 20.41 3.92 -3.38
C GLY A 164 19.72 3.56 -2.07
N ALA A 165 19.03 4.49 -1.39
CA ALA A 165 18.33 4.21 -0.14
C ALA A 165 16.94 3.58 -0.40
N THR A 166 16.95 2.32 -0.85
CA THR A 166 15.75 1.57 -1.28
C THR A 166 15.34 0.44 -0.33
N THR A 167 15.82 0.49 0.92
CA THR A 167 15.54 -0.50 1.98
C THR A 167 14.58 0.08 3.01
N LYS A 168 13.93 -0.80 3.81
CA LYS A 168 13.02 -0.39 4.89
C LYS A 168 13.70 0.57 5.87
N ASP A 169 14.93 0.24 6.27
CA ASP A 169 15.74 1.04 7.18
C ASP A 169 16.79 1.81 6.39
N TYR A 170 17.20 2.97 6.91
CA TYR A 170 18.21 3.82 6.29
C TYR A 170 19.21 4.32 7.31
N THR A 171 20.49 4.09 7.06
CA THR A 171 21.57 4.69 7.84
C THR A 171 22.24 5.77 6.99
N PRO A 172 22.25 7.04 7.43
CA PRO A 172 22.94 8.10 6.73
C PRO A 172 24.44 7.81 6.53
N SER A 173 25.01 8.28 5.42
CA SER A 173 26.45 8.20 5.18
C SER A 173 27.22 9.22 6.02
N ALA A 174 28.40 8.83 6.51
CA ALA A 174 29.36 9.75 7.14
C ALA A 174 30.35 10.32 6.10
N PRO A 175 30.86 11.55 6.30
CA PRO A 175 30.44 12.51 7.31
C PRO A 175 29.11 13.19 6.92
N ALA A 176 28.21 13.36 7.88
CA ALA A 176 26.95 14.06 7.65
C ALA A 176 27.10 15.58 7.82
N THR A 177 26.17 16.35 7.26
CA THR A 177 26.09 17.80 7.48
C THR A 177 25.40 18.07 8.81
N VAL A 178 26.03 18.86 9.68
CA VAL A 178 25.44 19.34 10.94
C VAL A 178 24.17 20.13 10.68
N GLY A 179 23.17 19.96 11.55
CA GLY A 179 21.88 20.62 11.47
C GLY A 179 20.72 19.63 11.49
N THR A 180 19.50 20.17 11.44
CA THR A 180 18.27 19.37 11.38
C THR A 180 17.79 19.26 9.95
N LYS A 181 17.48 18.04 9.51
CA LYS A 181 16.89 17.75 8.19
C LYS A 181 15.69 16.84 8.35
N THR A 182 14.59 17.19 7.69
CA THR A 182 13.43 16.31 7.57
C THR A 182 13.78 15.15 6.65
N HIS A 183 13.65 13.93 7.15
CA HIS A 183 13.75 12.71 6.37
C HIS A 183 12.34 12.19 6.08
N ARG A 184 12.16 11.65 4.88
CA ARG A 184 10.91 11.07 4.42
C ARG A 184 11.14 9.63 3.97
N LEU A 185 10.37 8.70 4.52
CA LEU A 185 10.27 7.34 4.01
C LEU A 185 9.01 7.24 3.13
N LYS A 186 9.16 6.88 1.85
CA LYS A 186 8.02 6.52 0.99
C LYS A 186 7.99 5.01 0.76
N VAL A 187 6.81 4.42 0.87
CA VAL A 187 6.60 2.98 0.67
C VAL A 187 5.37 2.75 -0.19
N GLY A 188 5.46 1.85 -1.16
CA GLY A 188 4.34 1.46 -2.02
C GLY A 188 4.31 -0.05 -2.31
N TYR A 189 3.16 -0.55 -2.76
CA TYR A 189 3.01 -1.96 -3.17
C TYR A 189 3.78 -2.25 -4.45
N VAL A 190 4.32 -3.46 -4.57
CA VAL A 190 4.88 -3.98 -5.82
C VAL A 190 3.99 -5.10 -6.33
N ILE A 191 3.35 -4.88 -7.47
CA ILE A 191 2.49 -5.86 -8.13
C ILE A 191 2.94 -5.97 -9.58
N ASN A 192 3.34 -7.16 -10.02
CA ASN A 192 3.85 -7.42 -11.37
C ASN A 192 4.99 -6.45 -11.79
N GLY A 193 5.85 -6.07 -10.83
CA GLY A 193 6.99 -5.16 -11.05
C GLY A 193 6.66 -3.66 -11.00
N ASN A 194 5.38 -3.29 -11.02
CA ASN A 194 4.93 -1.90 -10.94
C ASN A 194 4.69 -1.47 -9.49
N LYS A 195 4.87 -0.16 -9.21
CA LYS A 195 4.72 0.42 -7.87
C LYS A 195 3.39 1.17 -7.75
N TYR A 196 2.64 0.94 -6.68
CA TYR A 196 1.31 1.52 -6.48
C TYR A 196 1.12 2.12 -5.07
N CYS A 197 0.23 3.10 -4.98
CA CYS A 197 -0.36 3.61 -3.73
C CYS A 197 0.64 3.98 -2.65
N ALA A 198 1.66 4.74 -3.05
CA ALA A 198 2.71 5.17 -2.14
C ALA A 198 2.12 5.96 -0.95
N GLN A 199 2.57 5.61 0.24
CA GLN A 199 2.34 6.32 1.49
C GLN A 199 3.68 6.80 2.04
N MET A 200 3.65 7.78 2.94
CA MET A 200 4.88 8.40 3.43
C MET A 200 4.79 8.82 4.89
N ALA A 201 5.94 8.87 5.54
CA ALA A 201 6.12 9.46 6.85
C ALA A 201 7.32 10.40 6.84
N ASP A 202 7.21 11.49 7.60
CA ASP A 202 8.22 12.53 7.74
C ASP A 202 8.63 12.64 9.21
N HIS A 203 9.94 12.64 9.48
CA HIS A 203 10.49 13.00 10.79
C HIS A 203 11.75 13.84 10.66
N ASP A 204 11.97 14.71 11.63
CA ASP A 204 13.19 15.49 11.72
C ASP A 204 14.32 14.69 12.37
N VAL A 205 15.49 14.74 11.73
CA VAL A 205 16.73 14.12 12.22
C VAL A 205 17.77 15.21 12.42
N THR A 206 18.28 15.30 13.63
CA THR A 206 19.30 16.28 14.02
C THR A 206 20.68 15.64 14.04
N VAL A 207 21.58 16.24 13.26
CA VAL A 207 23.00 15.90 13.21
C VAL A 207 23.78 16.91 14.05
N THR A 208 24.49 16.44 15.08
CA THR A 208 25.28 17.31 15.96
C THR A 208 26.74 17.39 15.53
N ALA A 209 27.38 18.53 15.83
CA ALA A 209 28.81 18.73 15.63
C ALA A 209 29.65 17.88 16.59
N LYS A 210 30.91 17.62 16.23
CA LYS A 210 31.87 17.00 17.13
C LYS A 210 32.04 17.89 18.38
N PRO A 211 32.12 17.31 19.59
CA PRO A 211 32.49 18.06 20.77
C PRO A 211 33.82 18.80 20.57
N VAL A 212 33.92 20.02 21.10
CA VAL A 212 35.17 20.79 21.04
C VAL A 212 36.26 20.07 21.82
N LYS A 213 37.52 20.23 21.38
CA LYS A 213 38.68 19.70 22.09
C LYS A 213 38.66 20.21 23.54
N PRO A 214 38.73 19.33 24.56
CA PRO A 214 38.84 19.78 25.93
C PRO A 214 40.16 20.55 26.12
N THR A 215 40.09 21.70 26.79
CA THR A 215 41.28 22.49 27.15
C THR A 215 41.64 22.17 28.60
N ILE A 216 42.79 21.53 28.81
CA ILE A 216 43.34 21.27 30.14
C ILE A 216 44.57 22.17 30.31
N THR A 217 44.58 22.98 31.36
CA THR A 217 45.74 23.81 31.72
C THR A 217 46.74 22.97 32.52
N PRO A 218 48.00 22.82 32.06
CA PRO A 218 49.04 22.17 32.86
C PRO A 218 49.19 22.88 34.22
N GLY A 219 48.95 22.16 35.31
CA GLY A 219 48.88 22.70 36.68
C GLY A 219 47.62 22.30 37.46
N THR A 220 46.54 21.90 36.77
CA THR A 220 45.33 21.31 37.40
C THR A 220 45.32 19.77 37.37
N ILE A 221 46.31 19.17 36.71
CA ILE A 221 46.53 17.72 36.69
C ILE A 221 47.26 17.37 37.97
N THR A 222 46.59 16.67 38.89
CA THR A 222 47.19 16.15 40.11
C THR A 222 47.60 14.70 39.93
N GLY A 223 48.78 14.35 40.45
CA GLY A 223 49.29 12.99 40.48
C GLY A 223 50.46 12.93 41.46
N THR A 224 50.49 11.89 42.30
CA THR A 224 51.59 11.64 43.24
C THR A 224 52.48 10.56 42.64
N ALA A 225 53.74 10.89 42.35
CA ALA A 225 54.73 9.85 42.09
C ALA A 225 55.09 9.17 43.41
N THR A 226 54.99 7.84 43.48
CA THR A 226 55.48 7.09 44.63
C THR A 226 57.00 7.06 44.56
N ALA A 227 57.66 7.53 45.62
CA ALA A 227 59.12 7.43 45.71
C ALA A 227 59.54 5.95 45.79
N VAL A 228 60.50 5.56 44.97
CA VAL A 228 61.24 4.29 45.08
C VAL A 228 62.62 4.60 45.63
N THR A 229 63.05 3.86 46.65
CA THR A 229 64.43 3.89 47.16
C THR A 229 65.25 2.84 46.42
N PHE A 230 66.34 3.27 45.80
CA PHE A 230 67.38 2.41 45.22
C PHE A 230 68.44 2.09 46.28
#